data_AF-A0A8S1ER61-F1
#
_entry.id   AF-A0A8S1ER61-F1
#
_cell.length_a   1.000
_cell.length_b   1.000
_cell.length_c   1.000
_cell.angle_alpha   90.00
_cell.angle_beta   90.00
_cell.angle_gamma   90.00
#
_symmetry.space_group_name_H-M   'P 1'
#
loop_
_entity.id
_entity.type
_entity.pdbx_description
1 polymer ?
#
loop_
_entity_poly.entity_id
_entity_poly.type
_entity_poly.pdbx_seq_one_letter_code
_entity_poly.pdbx_strand_id
1 'polypeptide(L)'
;MASFDWTLIAVIIAVVAIPQFADALRCKCTKESETVTCTEGVCETDVGSCLMLDHPTMGVHYTCHTRGLKDGNCHNRTSKSGLSVRICGCTAPDFCNYSMWPDKKPHHKHHHHHQKHHNTEEPHNEQINSSSTKLAIISIITALGGLCLRFPLQTPFSVLIKERLGGGNQATILRLELMALTLTYFDIRGIGEYIRLLFIDHGIEFVDHRIKKDDDWPKLKETMAFGQVPRLKHGDKEIFQSGAILRHLGRVYGLNGSNEDETTFIDMFFEGVKDIRFTKYARYIYYDEYTREETINTVLPTELEKLEKLFKTYANGDHFIAGEKVSYADYALFEELDVYLTLDAHILDKFPKLKAFHERFSQRPNLKAHLAKRVEDKVWINGIEKQ
;
A
#
# COMPACT_ATOMS: atom_id res chain seq x y z
N MET A 1 -60.44 -8.04 25.17
CA MET A 1 -59.79 -6.74 24.88
C MET A 1 -58.31 -6.92 25.11
N ALA A 2 -57.54 -7.18 24.06
CA ALA A 2 -56.09 -7.30 24.13
C ALA A 2 -55.50 -5.95 23.71
N SER A 3 -54.72 -5.35 24.61
CA SER A 3 -54.09 -4.04 24.42
C SER A 3 -53.02 -4.11 23.34
N PHE A 4 -53.24 -3.36 22.26
CA PHE A 4 -52.27 -3.15 21.19
C PHE A 4 -51.12 -2.29 21.72
N ASP A 5 -49.90 -2.81 21.70
CA ASP A 5 -48.71 -2.11 22.17
C ASP A 5 -48.18 -1.17 21.09
N TRP A 6 -48.37 0.13 21.31
CA TRP A 6 -47.96 1.20 20.42
C TRP A 6 -46.44 1.49 20.44
N THR A 7 -45.68 0.86 21.34
CA THR A 7 -44.22 1.09 21.41
C THR A 7 -43.44 0.45 20.26
N LEU A 8 -43.98 -0.59 19.61
CA LEU A 8 -43.29 -1.30 18.53
C LEU A 8 -43.23 -0.49 17.21
N ILE A 9 -44.18 0.42 16.97
CA ILE A 9 -44.20 1.28 15.76
C ILE A 9 -43.28 2.50 15.93
N ALA A 10 -43.09 3.00 17.16
CA ALA A 10 -42.17 4.11 17.41
C ALA A 10 -40.69 3.72 17.15
N VAL A 11 -40.33 2.46 17.40
CA VAL A 11 -38.99 1.93 17.11
C VAL A 11 -38.76 1.77 15.59
N ILE A 12 -39.79 1.39 14.82
CA ILE A 12 -39.65 1.22 13.36
C ILE A 12 -39.55 2.57 12.64
N ILE A 13 -40.19 3.64 13.14
CA ILE A 13 -40.11 4.97 12.53
C ILE A 13 -38.83 5.73 12.95
N ALA A 14 -38.27 5.46 14.13
CA ALA A 14 -37.00 6.07 14.57
C ALA A 14 -35.74 5.49 13.91
N VAL A 15 -35.82 4.29 13.31
CA VAL A 15 -34.69 3.64 12.60
C VAL A 15 -34.46 4.21 11.19
N VAL A 16 -35.30 5.13 10.69
CA VAL A 16 -35.12 5.77 9.37
C VAL A 16 -34.49 7.18 9.46
N ALA A 17 -34.09 7.64 10.65
CA ALA A 17 -33.46 8.95 10.79
C ALA A 17 -32.32 8.97 11.82
N ILE A 18 -31.34 8.08 11.65
CA ILE A 18 -29.99 8.33 12.18
C ILE A 18 -29.22 9.01 11.04
N PRO A 19 -28.62 10.20 11.25
CA PRO A 19 -27.78 10.81 10.23
C PRO A 19 -26.64 9.83 9.96
N GLN A 20 -26.44 9.45 8.70
CA GLN A 20 -25.15 8.94 8.28
C GLN A 20 -24.12 9.95 8.78
N PHE A 21 -23.29 9.57 9.75
CA PHE A 21 -22.03 10.26 9.94
C PHE A 21 -21.28 10.00 8.63
N ALA A 22 -21.36 10.96 7.71
CA ALA A 22 -20.58 10.96 6.50
C ALA A 22 -19.12 10.84 6.92
N ASP A 23 -18.43 9.80 6.44
CA ASP A 23 -16.99 9.69 6.62
C ASP A 23 -16.35 11.03 6.23
N ALA A 24 -15.49 11.56 7.09
CA ALA A 24 -14.80 12.83 6.83
C ALA A 24 -14.14 12.77 5.44
N LEU A 25 -14.45 13.75 4.60
CA LEU A 25 -13.96 13.77 3.22
C LEU A 25 -12.45 13.99 3.21
N ARG A 26 -11.69 12.98 2.76
CA ARG A 26 -10.22 13.03 2.67
C ARG A 26 -9.76 13.25 1.24
N CYS A 27 -9.18 14.40 0.96
CA CYS A 27 -8.60 14.70 -0.35
C CYS A 27 -7.22 15.31 -0.24
N LYS A 28 -6.39 15.02 -1.25
CA LYS A 28 -5.08 15.64 -1.42
C LYS A 28 -5.26 17.12 -1.71
N CYS A 29 -4.94 17.98 -0.76
CA CYS A 29 -4.98 19.43 -0.92
C CYS A 29 -3.57 19.98 -1.14
N THR A 30 -3.46 21.04 -1.95
CA THR A 30 -2.18 21.69 -2.22
C THR A 30 -2.11 23.12 -1.69
N LYS A 31 -3.23 23.68 -1.22
CA LYS A 31 -3.31 25.01 -0.58
C LYS A 31 -4.44 25.10 0.44
N GLU A 32 -4.16 25.82 1.52
CA GLU A 32 -5.14 26.27 2.51
C GLU A 32 -6.06 27.37 1.92
N SER A 33 -7.28 27.47 2.43
CA SER A 33 -8.22 28.54 2.10
C SER A 33 -8.69 29.25 3.36
N GLU A 34 -9.37 30.39 3.22
CA GLU A 34 -9.97 31.13 4.34
C GLU A 34 -11.02 30.29 5.12
N THR A 35 -11.51 29.19 4.54
CA THR A 35 -12.60 28.38 5.10
C THR A 35 -12.23 26.93 5.43
N VAL A 36 -11.06 26.42 5.03
CA VAL A 36 -10.64 25.03 5.30
C VAL A 36 -9.11 24.91 5.46
N THR A 37 -8.67 24.24 6.53
CA THR A 37 -7.28 23.88 6.84
C THR A 37 -6.82 22.61 6.09
N CYS A 38 -5.60 22.66 5.55
CA CYS A 38 -4.95 21.56 4.81
C CYS A 38 -3.77 21.05 5.63
N THR A 39 -3.95 20.00 6.42
CA THR A 39 -2.92 19.48 7.33
C THR A 39 -2.26 18.27 6.68
N GLU A 40 -0.94 18.32 6.50
CA GLU A 40 -0.15 17.24 5.86
C GLU A 40 -0.65 16.83 4.47
N GLY A 41 -1.24 17.78 3.73
CA GLY A 41 -1.77 17.53 2.39
C GLY A 41 -3.13 16.83 2.38
N VAL A 42 -3.82 16.74 3.52
CA VAL A 42 -5.19 16.20 3.64
C VAL A 42 -6.09 17.24 4.31
N CYS A 43 -7.30 17.46 3.78
CA CYS A 43 -8.34 18.14 4.54
C CYS A 43 -9.21 17.13 5.27
N GLU A 44 -9.68 17.47 6.46
CA GLU A 44 -10.76 16.77 7.15
C GLU A 44 -11.94 17.72 7.29
N THR A 45 -13.09 17.34 6.73
CA THR A 45 -14.31 18.13 6.79
C THR A 45 -15.51 17.20 6.93
N ASP A 46 -16.39 17.53 7.88
CA ASP A 46 -17.62 16.76 8.14
C ASP A 46 -18.66 16.92 7.02
N VAL A 47 -18.60 18.01 6.24
CA VAL A 47 -19.52 18.31 5.14
C VAL A 47 -18.80 19.12 4.05
N GLY A 48 -18.62 18.55 2.85
CA GLY A 48 -17.95 19.27 1.76
C GLY A 48 -17.74 18.48 0.47
N SER A 49 -16.97 19.07 -0.46
CA SER A 49 -16.44 18.41 -1.66
C SER A 49 -15.00 18.81 -1.92
N CYS A 50 -14.31 17.98 -2.69
CA CYS A 50 -12.98 18.26 -3.19
C CYS A 50 -13.09 19.00 -4.51
N LEU A 51 -12.40 20.13 -4.60
CA LEU A 51 -12.42 20.98 -5.76
C LEU A 51 -11.03 21.02 -6.38
N MET A 52 -11.00 20.87 -7.70
CA MET A 52 -9.85 21.20 -8.52
C MET A 52 -10.01 22.65 -9.03
N LEU A 53 -8.98 23.46 -8.86
CA LEU A 53 -8.88 24.81 -9.37
C LEU A 53 -7.77 24.89 -10.39
N ASP A 54 -8.15 25.17 -11.63
CA ASP A 54 -7.22 25.38 -12.73
C ASP A 54 -7.03 26.90 -12.95
N HIS A 55 -5.91 27.41 -12.46
CA HIS A 55 -5.55 28.82 -12.53
C HIS A 55 -4.50 29.05 -13.62
N PRO A 56 -4.70 30.02 -14.54
CA PRO A 56 -3.85 30.17 -15.72
C PRO A 56 -2.37 30.46 -15.42
N THR A 57 -2.06 31.12 -14.30
CA THR A 57 -0.66 31.40 -13.89
C THR A 57 -0.12 30.51 -12.78
N MET A 58 -0.99 29.94 -11.94
CA MET A 58 -0.57 29.18 -10.74
C MET A 58 -0.66 27.67 -10.97
N GLY A 59 -1.23 27.26 -12.11
CA GLY A 59 -1.52 25.88 -12.42
C GLY A 59 -2.66 25.31 -11.58
N VAL A 60 -2.74 23.99 -11.61
CA VAL A 60 -3.80 23.22 -10.96
C VAL A 60 -3.49 23.07 -9.48
N HIS A 61 -4.46 23.42 -8.65
CA HIS A 61 -4.41 23.20 -7.21
C HIS A 61 -5.71 22.59 -6.70
N TYR A 62 -5.63 21.89 -5.58
CA TYR A 62 -6.76 21.17 -5.01
C TYR A 62 -7.08 21.77 -3.65
N THR A 63 -8.35 22.01 -3.41
CA THR A 63 -8.85 22.55 -2.15
C THR A 63 -10.15 21.89 -1.74
N CYS A 64 -10.52 22.08 -0.50
CA CYS A 64 -11.72 21.53 0.08
C CYS A 64 -12.71 22.66 0.29
N HIS A 65 -13.99 22.37 0.08
CA HIS A 65 -15.02 23.39 0.16
C HIS A 65 -16.27 22.85 0.83
N THR A 66 -16.89 23.66 1.68
CA THR A 66 -18.04 23.26 2.53
C THR A 66 -19.33 23.03 1.73
N ARG A 67 -19.40 23.51 0.48
CA ARG A 67 -20.49 23.21 -0.46
C ARG A 67 -20.04 22.21 -1.51
N GLY A 68 -20.85 21.17 -1.68
CA GLY A 68 -20.61 20.08 -2.63
C GLY A 68 -20.76 20.49 -4.10
N LEU A 69 -19.76 20.19 -4.93
CA LEU A 69 -19.86 20.19 -6.39
C LEU A 69 -19.74 18.75 -6.89
N LYS A 70 -20.71 18.31 -7.72
CA LYS A 70 -20.69 16.96 -8.29
C LYS A 70 -19.47 16.76 -9.19
N ASP A 71 -18.96 15.54 -9.22
CA ASP A 71 -17.82 15.18 -10.05
C ASP A 71 -18.07 15.48 -11.53
N GLY A 72 -17.08 16.06 -12.19
CA GLY A 72 -17.18 16.47 -13.59
C GLY A 72 -17.89 17.82 -13.81
N ASN A 73 -18.60 18.36 -12.82
CA ASN A 73 -19.25 19.66 -12.96
C ASN A 73 -18.23 20.79 -12.76
N CYS A 74 -18.11 21.68 -13.74
CA CYS A 74 -17.13 22.75 -13.78
C CYS A 74 -17.78 24.11 -14.02
N HIS A 75 -17.28 25.14 -13.33
CA HIS A 75 -17.68 26.53 -13.57
C HIS A 75 -16.46 27.45 -13.55
N ASN A 76 -16.51 28.53 -14.33
CA ASN A 76 -15.48 29.56 -14.31
C ASN A 76 -15.80 30.66 -13.30
N ARG A 77 -14.80 31.11 -12.54
CA ARG A 77 -14.88 32.23 -11.60
C ARG A 77 -13.74 33.20 -11.86
N THR A 78 -14.01 34.50 -11.76
CA THR A 78 -12.96 35.52 -11.80
C THR A 78 -12.26 35.59 -10.45
N SER A 79 -10.94 35.42 -10.43
CA SER A 79 -10.11 35.54 -9.23
C SER A 79 -9.98 37.00 -8.77
N LYS A 80 -9.43 37.21 -7.56
CA LYS A 80 -9.08 38.55 -7.04
C LYS A 80 -8.10 39.31 -7.96
N SER A 81 -7.33 38.60 -8.79
CA SER A 81 -6.41 39.17 -9.79
C SER A 81 -7.06 39.39 -11.17
N GLY A 82 -8.37 39.21 -11.31
CA GLY A 82 -9.10 39.42 -12.56
C GLY A 82 -9.00 38.27 -13.58
N LEU A 83 -8.41 37.13 -13.20
CA LEU A 83 -8.20 35.99 -14.10
C LEU A 83 -9.35 35.00 -14.00
N SER A 84 -9.75 34.41 -15.14
CA SER A 84 -10.74 33.33 -15.15
C SER A 84 -10.12 32.03 -14.66
N VAL A 85 -10.65 31.49 -13.56
CA VAL A 85 -10.23 30.24 -12.93
C VAL A 85 -11.33 29.20 -13.12
N ARG A 86 -10.99 28.03 -13.65
CA ARG A 86 -11.93 26.91 -13.79
C ARG A 86 -11.94 26.10 -12.50
N ILE A 87 -13.13 25.94 -11.92
CA ILE A 87 -13.33 25.19 -10.67
C ILE A 87 -14.19 23.98 -10.97
N CYS A 88 -13.75 22.78 -10.61
CA CYS A 88 -14.46 21.54 -10.87
C CYS A 88 -14.58 20.65 -9.63
N GLY A 89 -15.68 19.92 -9.50
CA GLY A 89 -15.86 18.91 -8.45
C GLY A 89 -15.06 17.65 -8.77
N CYS A 90 -14.37 17.09 -7.76
CA CYS A 90 -13.58 15.86 -7.89
C CYS A 90 -13.67 14.95 -6.65
N THR A 91 -14.86 14.80 -6.08
CA THR A 91 -15.10 14.06 -4.84
C THR A 91 -14.65 12.59 -4.90
N ALA A 92 -14.75 11.91 -6.05
CA ALA A 92 -14.22 10.56 -6.20
C ALA A 92 -12.68 10.52 -6.34
N PRO A 93 -11.99 9.54 -5.72
CA PRO A 93 -10.54 9.41 -5.76
C PRO A 93 -9.95 9.41 -7.18
N ASP A 94 -10.65 8.78 -8.12
CA ASP A 94 -10.21 8.68 -9.52
C ASP A 94 -10.38 10.00 -10.30
N PHE A 95 -11.27 10.89 -9.83
CA PHE A 95 -11.65 12.13 -10.52
C PHE A 95 -10.79 13.33 -10.11
N CYS A 96 -10.16 13.31 -8.93
CA CYS A 96 -9.17 14.35 -8.54
C CYS A 96 -7.82 14.20 -9.26
N ASN A 97 -7.73 13.34 -10.27
CA ASN A 97 -6.57 13.31 -11.16
C ASN A 97 -6.81 14.25 -12.36
N TYR A 98 -6.10 15.38 -12.41
CA TYR A 98 -6.14 16.32 -13.53
C TYR A 98 -5.91 15.65 -14.90
N SER A 99 -5.15 14.54 -14.95
CA SER A 99 -4.90 13.82 -16.21
C SER A 99 -6.14 13.13 -16.80
N MET A 100 -7.26 13.07 -16.08
CA MET A 100 -8.48 12.38 -16.51
C MET A 100 -9.52 13.32 -17.16
N TRP A 101 -9.23 14.62 -17.27
CA TRP A 101 -10.21 15.60 -17.74
C TRP A 101 -10.12 15.88 -19.24
N PRO A 102 -11.25 15.99 -19.97
CA PRO A 102 -11.29 16.00 -21.44
C PRO A 102 -10.79 17.29 -22.12
N ASP A 103 -10.64 18.40 -21.39
CA ASP A 103 -10.19 19.69 -21.95
C ASP A 103 -8.72 20.00 -21.61
N LYS A 104 -7.81 19.07 -21.88
CA LYS A 104 -6.37 19.28 -21.65
C LYS A 104 -5.81 20.32 -22.60
N LYS A 105 -5.79 21.60 -22.18
CA LYS A 105 -4.84 22.57 -22.75
C LYS A 105 -3.71 22.76 -21.74
N PRO A 106 -2.47 22.36 -22.04
CA PRO A 106 -1.36 22.59 -21.13
C PRO A 106 -1.16 24.11 -20.96
N HIS A 107 -1.13 24.58 -19.71
CA HIS A 107 -0.62 25.92 -19.43
C HIS A 107 0.86 25.93 -19.80
N HIS A 108 1.20 26.69 -20.84
CA HIS A 108 2.59 26.95 -21.18
C HIS A 108 3.26 27.64 -19.98
N LYS A 109 4.14 26.93 -19.28
CA LYS A 109 5.01 27.54 -18.27
C LYS A 109 5.91 28.56 -18.99
N HIS A 110 5.68 29.84 -18.74
CA HIS A 110 6.68 30.86 -19.04
C HIS A 110 7.91 30.58 -18.17
N HIS A 111 9.01 30.17 -18.80
CA HIS A 111 10.32 30.11 -18.16
C HIS A 111 10.75 31.53 -17.78
N HIS A 112 10.67 31.87 -16.50
CA HIS A 112 11.41 33.00 -15.97
C HIS A 112 12.87 32.61 -15.79
N HIS A 113 13.72 33.16 -16.65
CA HIS A 113 15.17 33.20 -16.50
C HIS A 113 15.52 33.93 -15.20
N HIS A 114 16.04 33.22 -14.20
CA HIS A 114 16.74 33.88 -13.10
C HIS A 114 18.18 34.16 -13.54
N GLN A 115 18.44 35.42 -13.92
CA GLN A 115 19.79 35.98 -13.98
C GLN A 115 20.31 36.18 -12.56
N LYS A 116 21.55 35.75 -12.35
CA LYS A 116 22.36 36.00 -11.15
C LYS A 116 22.61 37.50 -11.00
N HIS A 117 22.34 38.04 -9.82
CA HIS A 117 23.03 39.22 -9.32
C HIS A 117 23.62 38.94 -7.95
N HIS A 118 24.95 39.05 -7.89
CA HIS A 118 25.72 39.30 -6.67
C HIS A 118 25.30 40.65 -6.08
N ASN A 119 25.13 40.72 -4.76
CA ASN A 119 25.88 41.64 -3.91
C ASN A 119 25.74 41.30 -2.42
N THR A 120 26.74 41.75 -1.70
CA THR A 120 27.23 41.44 -0.36
C THR A 120 26.63 42.32 0.75
N GLU A 121 26.99 41.95 2.00
CA GLU A 121 27.02 42.74 3.26
C GLU A 121 25.86 42.56 4.28
N GLU A 122 26.11 41.65 5.24
CA GLU A 122 26.22 41.81 6.72
C GLU A 122 25.18 42.55 7.61
N PRO A 123 25.15 42.24 8.94
CA PRO A 123 23.90 42.01 9.68
C PRO A 123 23.50 43.14 10.63
N HIS A 124 22.20 43.20 10.96
CA HIS A 124 21.71 43.95 12.12
C HIS A 124 21.13 43.01 13.19
N ASN A 125 21.73 43.12 14.36
CA ASN A 125 21.30 42.60 15.66
C ASN A 125 20.41 43.66 16.33
N GLU A 126 19.25 43.29 16.86
CA GLU A 126 18.58 44.08 17.90
C GLU A 126 17.72 43.19 18.81
N GLN A 127 18.18 43.05 20.05
CA GLN A 127 17.40 42.62 21.20
C GLN A 127 16.62 43.81 21.76
N ILE A 128 15.33 43.66 22.08
CA ILE A 128 14.69 44.40 23.17
C ILE A 128 13.73 43.47 23.95
N ASN A 129 13.91 43.52 25.27
CA ASN A 129 13.15 42.85 26.33
C ASN A 129 11.92 43.66 26.79
N SER A 130 11.09 42.98 27.60
CA SER A 130 10.22 43.46 28.71
C SER A 130 8.71 43.30 28.47
N SER A 131 8.05 42.38 29.21
CA SER A 131 7.34 42.57 30.50
C SER A 131 5.93 43.18 30.29
N SER A 132 4.82 42.81 30.93
CA SER A 132 4.50 42.00 32.12
C SER A 132 2.97 41.79 32.22
N THR A 133 2.54 40.76 32.98
CA THR A 133 1.32 40.69 33.85
C THR A 133 -0.08 40.75 33.20
N LYS A 134 -1.17 40.07 33.60
CA LYS A 134 -1.65 39.14 34.65
C LYS A 134 -2.95 38.54 34.04
N LEU A 135 -3.44 37.32 34.32
CA LEU A 135 -4.09 36.90 35.55
C LEU A 135 -4.31 35.38 35.52
N ALA A 136 -4.00 34.74 36.64
CA ALA A 136 -4.35 33.36 36.94
C ALA A 136 -5.77 33.28 37.54
N ILE A 137 -6.52 32.24 37.19
CA ILE A 137 -7.46 31.57 38.10
C ILE A 137 -7.26 30.06 37.91
N ILE A 138 -6.71 29.42 38.94
CA ILE A 138 -6.57 27.98 39.10
C ILE A 138 -7.74 27.49 39.95
N SER A 139 -8.36 26.38 39.56
CA SER A 139 -9.01 25.40 40.43
C SER A 139 -8.98 24.06 39.69
N ILE A 140 -7.88 23.30 39.83
CA ILE A 140 -7.78 22.07 40.63
C ILE A 140 -8.79 21.00 40.20
N ILE A 141 -8.38 20.11 39.28
CA ILE A 141 -8.41 18.65 39.48
C ILE A 141 -7.15 18.08 38.81
N THR A 142 -6.11 17.88 39.61
CA THR A 142 -5.00 16.97 39.32
C THR A 142 -5.21 15.71 40.15
N ALA A 143 -5.40 14.57 39.50
CA ALA A 143 -4.93 13.28 40.00
C ALA A 143 -4.73 12.35 38.81
N LEU A 144 -3.50 11.85 38.66
CA LEU A 144 -3.04 10.86 37.68
C LEU A 144 -2.62 11.39 36.29
N GLY A 145 -1.73 12.38 36.27
CA GLY A 145 -0.94 12.73 35.08
C GLY A 145 0.52 12.92 35.47
N GLY A 146 1.32 11.85 35.43
CA GLY A 146 2.73 11.93 35.79
C GLY A 146 3.49 10.62 35.65
N LEU A 147 3.63 10.12 34.41
CA LEU A 147 4.89 9.61 33.84
C LEU A 147 4.62 9.09 32.42
N CYS A 148 5.13 9.78 31.39
CA CYS A 148 5.61 9.19 30.13
C CYS A 148 5.92 10.32 29.12
N LEU A 149 7.11 10.91 29.25
CA LEU A 149 7.82 11.45 28.09
C LEU A 149 8.93 10.45 27.75
N ARG A 150 9.04 10.17 26.45
CA ARG A 150 10.04 9.31 25.75
C ARG A 150 9.70 7.81 25.70
N PHE A 151 9.10 7.37 24.58
CA PHE A 151 9.50 6.22 23.73
C PHE A 151 8.58 6.22 22.48
N PRO A 152 9.04 5.78 21.30
CA PRO A 152 8.22 5.78 20.08
C PRO A 152 7.17 4.66 20.20
N LEU A 153 5.88 4.99 20.03
CA LEU A 153 4.83 3.98 19.95
C LEU A 153 4.89 3.29 18.58
N GLN A 154 5.65 2.20 18.53
CA GLN A 154 5.46 1.13 17.56
C GLN A 154 5.68 -0.19 18.29
N THR A 155 4.66 -0.63 19.03
CA THR A 155 4.45 -2.02 19.43
C THR A 155 2.94 -2.32 19.39
N PRO A 156 2.53 -3.52 18.97
CA PRO A 156 1.16 -3.80 18.57
C PRO A 156 0.24 -3.96 19.78
N PHE A 157 -0.94 -3.36 19.68
CA PHE A 157 -2.00 -3.37 20.68
C PHE A 157 -2.74 -4.72 20.65
N SER A 158 -2.08 -5.81 21.03
CA SER A 158 -2.67 -7.17 20.98
C SER A 158 -2.66 -7.88 22.33
N VAL A 159 -3.02 -7.17 23.41
CA VAL A 159 -3.39 -7.79 24.69
C VAL A 159 -4.56 -7.01 25.29
N LEU A 160 -5.79 -7.25 24.80
CA LEU A 160 -7.08 -7.10 25.52
C LEU A 160 -8.30 -7.23 24.58
N ILE A 161 -8.40 -8.33 23.83
CA ILE A 161 -9.71 -8.81 23.37
C ILE A 161 -9.88 -10.24 23.90
N LYS A 162 -9.99 -10.36 25.23
CA LYS A 162 -10.51 -11.60 25.82
C LYS A 162 -11.39 -11.43 27.05
N GLU A 163 -11.73 -10.20 27.45
CA GLU A 163 -12.77 -9.99 28.46
C GLU A 163 -13.74 -8.88 28.03
N ARG A 164 -15.04 -9.20 28.15
CA ARG A 164 -16.23 -8.37 27.88
C ARG A 164 -16.63 -8.15 26.42
N LEU A 165 -17.01 -9.22 25.73
CA LEU A 165 -18.07 -9.13 24.71
C LEU A 165 -19.43 -9.32 25.38
N GLY A 166 -19.86 -8.30 26.10
CA GLY A 166 -21.28 -8.08 26.40
C GLY A 166 -21.82 -7.06 25.39
N GLY A 167 -22.37 -7.54 24.28
CA GLY A 167 -23.07 -6.70 23.28
C GLY A 167 -22.17 -6.05 22.23
N GLY A 168 -21.65 -6.83 21.28
CA GLY A 168 -21.09 -6.28 20.03
C GLY A 168 -22.20 -6.13 18.98
N ASN A 169 -22.37 -4.92 18.42
CA ASN A 169 -23.27 -4.68 17.29
C ASN A 169 -22.83 -5.52 16.09
N GLN A 170 -23.76 -6.28 15.50
CA GLN A 170 -23.55 -7.17 14.35
C GLN A 170 -22.89 -6.44 13.16
N ALA A 171 -23.09 -5.13 13.01
CA ALA A 171 -22.46 -4.28 12.00
C ALA A 171 -20.93 -4.10 12.16
N THR A 172 -20.40 -4.08 13.39
CA THR A 172 -18.95 -3.95 13.63
C THR A 172 -18.22 -5.25 13.31
N ILE A 173 -18.84 -6.38 13.64
CA ILE A 173 -18.34 -7.72 13.26
C ILE A 173 -18.35 -7.86 11.74
N LEU A 174 -19.47 -7.49 11.10
CA LEU A 174 -19.59 -7.51 9.63
C LEU A 174 -18.55 -6.62 8.94
N ARG A 175 -18.26 -5.42 9.47
CA ARG A 175 -17.26 -4.49 8.91
C ARG A 175 -15.83 -5.01 9.03
N LEU A 176 -15.50 -5.72 10.12
CA LEU A 176 -14.21 -6.39 10.29
C LEU A 176 -14.07 -7.59 9.34
N GLU A 177 -15.13 -8.38 9.15
CA GLU A 177 -15.16 -9.46 8.15
C GLU A 177 -15.03 -8.93 6.71
N LEU A 178 -15.60 -7.77 6.42
CA LEU A 178 -15.51 -7.07 5.13
C LEU A 178 -14.13 -6.47 4.82
N MET A 179 -13.21 -6.38 5.80
CA MET A 179 -11.83 -5.94 5.58
C MET A 179 -10.81 -7.07 5.75
N ALA A 180 -11.25 -8.29 6.04
CA ALA A 180 -10.35 -9.42 6.23
C ALA A 180 -9.69 -9.84 4.90
N LEU A 181 -8.36 -9.79 4.86
CA LEU A 181 -7.56 -10.39 3.80
C LEU A 181 -7.45 -11.89 4.06
N THR A 182 -7.80 -12.72 3.08
CA THR A 182 -7.58 -14.18 3.15
C THR A 182 -6.82 -14.66 1.94
N LEU A 183 -5.60 -15.16 2.15
CA LEU A 183 -4.83 -15.84 1.12
C LEU A 183 -5.12 -17.34 1.19
N THR A 184 -5.71 -17.91 0.14
CA THR A 184 -5.88 -19.35 -0.02
C THR A 184 -4.79 -19.90 -0.93
N TYR A 185 -3.94 -20.79 -0.42
CA TYR A 185 -2.89 -21.47 -1.16
C TYR A 185 -2.54 -22.82 -0.53
N PHE A 186 -1.83 -23.68 -1.24
CA PHE A 186 -1.33 -24.93 -0.66
C PHE A 186 -0.40 -24.67 0.54
N ASP A 187 -0.31 -25.65 1.44
CA ASP A 187 0.60 -25.62 2.59
C ASP A 187 2.08 -25.85 2.20
N ILE A 188 2.56 -25.00 1.31
CA ILE A 188 3.93 -24.90 0.81
C ILE A 188 4.26 -23.43 0.61
N ARG A 189 5.52 -23.09 0.33
CA ARG A 189 5.92 -21.76 -0.13
C ARG A 189 5.32 -21.46 -1.49
N GLY A 190 5.85 -22.07 -2.55
CA GLY A 190 5.45 -21.86 -3.95
C GLY A 190 5.28 -20.38 -4.32
N ILE A 191 4.39 -20.10 -5.27
CA ILE A 191 4.07 -18.71 -5.68
C ILE A 191 3.17 -17.97 -4.67
N GLY A 192 2.68 -18.67 -3.64
CA GLY A 192 1.95 -18.05 -2.53
C GLY A 192 2.87 -17.27 -1.61
N GLU A 193 4.13 -17.69 -1.50
CA GLU A 193 5.11 -17.08 -0.61
C GLU A 193 5.43 -15.63 -0.99
N TYR A 194 5.39 -15.27 -2.28
CA TYR A 194 5.55 -13.88 -2.72
C TYR A 194 4.56 -12.95 -2.00
N ILE A 195 3.32 -13.41 -1.85
CA ILE A 195 2.21 -12.65 -1.26
C ILE A 195 2.35 -12.63 0.26
N ARG A 196 2.73 -13.75 0.87
CA ARG A 196 2.96 -13.83 2.33
C ARG A 196 4.09 -12.91 2.76
N LEU A 197 5.22 -12.92 2.05
CA LEU A 197 6.35 -12.06 2.34
C LEU A 197 5.95 -10.58 2.27
N LEU A 198 5.15 -10.19 1.27
CA LEU A 198 4.63 -8.82 1.16
C LEU A 198 3.79 -8.43 2.37
N PHE A 199 2.83 -9.28 2.78
CA PHE A 199 1.99 -9.00 3.94
C PHE A 199 2.81 -8.89 5.23
N ILE A 200 3.68 -9.87 5.47
CA ILE A 200 4.49 -9.96 6.69
C ILE A 200 5.42 -8.75 6.79
N ASP A 201 6.13 -8.43 5.71
CA ASP A 201 7.08 -7.33 5.70
C ASP A 201 6.43 -5.97 5.99
N HIS A 202 5.17 -5.80 5.56
CA HIS A 202 4.38 -4.59 5.82
C HIS A 202 3.54 -4.64 7.10
N GLY A 203 3.62 -5.73 7.89
CA GLY A 203 2.81 -5.90 9.08
C GLY A 203 1.30 -5.94 8.80
N ILE A 204 0.91 -6.38 7.59
CA ILE A 204 -0.48 -6.50 7.19
C ILE A 204 -1.02 -7.81 7.74
N GLU A 205 -2.03 -7.73 8.60
CA GLU A 205 -2.72 -8.91 9.09
C GLU A 205 -3.56 -9.56 7.99
N PHE A 206 -3.45 -10.89 7.88
CA PHE A 206 -4.21 -11.68 6.92
C PHE A 206 -4.43 -13.10 7.46
N VAL A 207 -5.46 -13.75 6.95
CA VAL A 207 -5.70 -15.18 7.17
C VAL A 207 -4.94 -15.97 6.09
N ASP A 208 -3.92 -16.72 6.52
CA ASP A 208 -3.19 -17.68 5.67
C ASP A 208 -3.95 -19.01 5.63
N HIS A 209 -4.96 -19.10 4.76
CA HIS A 209 -5.76 -20.30 4.57
C HIS A 209 -4.97 -21.33 3.74
N ARG A 210 -4.15 -22.10 4.45
CA ARG A 210 -3.32 -23.20 3.91
C ARG A 210 -4.16 -24.44 3.71
N ILE A 211 -4.24 -24.90 2.45
CA ILE A 211 -5.08 -26.03 2.06
C ILE A 211 -4.26 -27.30 1.79
N LYS A 212 -4.80 -28.44 2.18
CA LYS A 212 -4.21 -29.76 1.90
C LYS A 212 -4.61 -30.24 0.50
N LYS A 213 -3.63 -30.77 -0.24
CA LYS A 213 -3.81 -31.22 -1.63
C LYS A 213 -4.83 -32.34 -1.76
N ASP A 214 -4.85 -33.30 -0.84
CA ASP A 214 -5.70 -34.49 -0.98
C ASP A 214 -7.08 -34.31 -0.32
N ASP A 215 -7.18 -33.51 0.73
CA ASP A 215 -8.41 -33.35 1.53
C ASP A 215 -9.29 -32.16 1.10
N ASP A 216 -8.66 -31.00 0.89
CA ASP A 216 -9.36 -29.72 0.71
C ASP A 216 -9.49 -29.34 -0.76
N TRP A 217 -8.42 -29.55 -1.53
CA TRP A 217 -8.34 -29.10 -2.92
C TRP A 217 -9.41 -29.68 -3.85
N PRO A 218 -9.79 -30.98 -3.77
CA PRO A 218 -10.86 -31.51 -4.62
C PRO A 218 -12.20 -30.77 -4.45
N LYS A 219 -12.47 -30.25 -3.25
CA LYS A 219 -13.70 -29.50 -2.92
C LYS A 219 -13.63 -28.04 -3.36
N LEU A 220 -12.43 -27.45 -3.32
CA LEU A 220 -12.22 -26.03 -3.60
C LEU A 220 -11.98 -25.74 -5.08
N LYS A 221 -11.47 -26.70 -5.86
CA LYS A 221 -11.03 -26.47 -7.25
C LYS A 221 -12.10 -25.85 -8.13
N GLU A 222 -13.34 -26.33 -8.05
CA GLU A 222 -14.47 -25.82 -8.86
C GLU A 222 -14.89 -24.40 -8.48
N THR A 223 -14.55 -23.95 -7.28
CA THR A 223 -14.81 -22.57 -6.82
C THR A 223 -13.72 -21.59 -7.28
N MET A 224 -12.60 -22.08 -7.81
CA MET A 224 -11.52 -21.22 -8.31
C MET A 224 -11.78 -20.84 -9.78
N ALA A 225 -11.67 -19.55 -10.12
CA ALA A 225 -11.97 -19.05 -11.47
C ALA A 225 -11.22 -19.79 -12.60
N PHE A 226 -10.00 -20.27 -12.33
CA PHE A 226 -9.18 -21.01 -13.30
C PHE A 226 -8.86 -22.44 -12.83
N GLY A 227 -9.55 -22.96 -11.81
CA GLY A 227 -9.22 -24.26 -11.23
C GLY A 227 -7.81 -24.33 -10.64
N GLN A 228 -7.28 -23.20 -10.16
CA GLN A 228 -5.92 -23.03 -9.63
C GLN A 228 -5.90 -22.06 -8.45
N VAL A 229 -4.92 -22.23 -7.56
CA VAL A 229 -4.54 -21.28 -6.50
C VAL A 229 -3.22 -20.58 -6.90
N PRO A 230 -2.91 -19.37 -6.39
CA PRO A 230 -3.53 -18.66 -5.26
C PRO A 230 -4.82 -17.92 -5.57
N ARG A 231 -5.61 -17.74 -4.51
CA ARG A 231 -6.75 -16.82 -4.43
C ARG A 231 -6.54 -15.87 -3.25
N LEU A 232 -6.74 -14.57 -3.47
CA LEU A 232 -6.88 -13.57 -2.42
C LEU A 232 -8.33 -13.14 -2.32
N LYS A 233 -8.91 -13.22 -1.13
CA LYS A 233 -10.13 -12.50 -0.77
C LYS A 233 -9.74 -11.18 -0.10
N HIS A 234 -10.21 -10.06 -0.63
CA HIS A 234 -10.01 -8.71 -0.10
C HIS A 234 -11.40 -8.07 0.04
N GLY A 235 -12.01 -8.25 1.21
CA GLY A 235 -13.43 -7.95 1.42
C GLY A 235 -14.32 -8.78 0.51
N ASP A 236 -15.19 -8.13 -0.26
CA ASP A 236 -16.08 -8.81 -1.22
C ASP A 236 -15.39 -9.19 -2.53
N LYS A 237 -14.15 -8.77 -2.76
CA LYS A 237 -13.42 -9.06 -3.99
C LYS A 237 -12.65 -10.37 -3.86
N GLU A 238 -12.87 -11.28 -4.80
CA GLU A 238 -12.00 -12.43 -5.02
C GLU A 238 -11.06 -12.17 -6.21
N ILE A 239 -9.77 -12.35 -5.98
CA ILE A 239 -8.71 -12.11 -6.96
C ILE A 239 -7.92 -13.42 -7.10
N PHE A 240 -7.82 -13.92 -8.32
CA PHE A 240 -7.03 -15.10 -8.67
C PHE A 240 -5.76 -14.68 -9.43
N GLN A 241 -4.84 -15.62 -9.63
CA GLN A 241 -3.51 -15.40 -10.26
C GLN A 241 -2.54 -14.60 -9.37
N SER A 242 -1.40 -15.20 -9.04
CA SER A 242 -0.40 -14.59 -8.15
C SER A 242 0.04 -13.19 -8.62
N GLY A 243 0.26 -13.02 -9.92
CA GLY A 243 0.67 -11.74 -10.50
C GLY A 243 -0.42 -10.66 -10.42
N ALA A 244 -1.70 -11.01 -10.57
CA ALA A 244 -2.79 -10.05 -10.43
C ALA A 244 -2.98 -9.66 -8.95
N ILE A 245 -2.85 -10.62 -8.03
CA ILE A 245 -2.87 -10.38 -6.59
C ILE A 245 -1.75 -9.42 -6.17
N LEU A 246 -0.50 -9.70 -6.56
CA LEU A 246 0.64 -8.84 -6.21
C LEU A 246 0.51 -7.43 -6.76
N ARG A 247 0.09 -7.26 -8.02
CA ARG A 247 -0.16 -5.94 -8.60
C ARG A 247 -1.31 -5.19 -7.91
N HIS A 248 -2.37 -5.90 -7.52
CA HIS A 248 -3.46 -5.32 -6.73
C HIS A 248 -2.95 -4.80 -5.39
N LEU A 249 -2.19 -5.62 -4.66
CA LEU A 249 -1.57 -5.24 -3.40
C LEU A 249 -0.57 -4.09 -3.59
N GLY A 250 0.20 -4.11 -4.68
CA GLY A 250 1.11 -3.04 -5.04
C GLY A 250 0.39 -1.70 -5.23
N ARG A 251 -0.75 -1.69 -5.91
CA ARG A 251 -1.56 -0.47 -6.04
C ARG A 251 -2.19 -0.02 -4.72
N VAL A 252 -2.70 -0.95 -3.91
CA VAL A 252 -3.36 -0.64 -2.63
C VAL A 252 -2.37 -0.08 -1.61
N TYR A 253 -1.16 -0.65 -1.54
CA TYR A 253 -0.17 -0.33 -0.51
C TYR A 253 1.00 0.54 -1.02
N GLY A 254 0.93 1.05 -2.25
CA GLY A 254 1.95 1.96 -2.80
C GLY A 254 3.28 1.28 -3.14
N LEU A 255 3.26 0.01 -3.57
CA LEU A 255 4.41 -0.83 -3.92
C LEU A 255 4.51 -1.06 -5.44
N ASN A 256 3.96 -0.15 -6.24
CA ASN A 256 3.83 -0.28 -7.69
C ASN A 256 4.55 0.89 -8.41
N GLY A 257 5.69 1.33 -7.87
CA GLY A 257 6.42 2.49 -8.40
C GLY A 257 5.75 3.84 -8.11
N SER A 258 6.48 4.91 -8.40
CA SER A 258 6.06 6.31 -8.21
C SER A 258 5.57 6.96 -9.51
N ASN A 259 5.79 6.31 -10.65
CA ASN A 259 5.42 6.76 -11.98
C ASN A 259 5.22 5.55 -12.93
N GLU A 260 4.78 5.82 -14.16
CA GLU A 260 4.47 4.78 -15.16
C GLU A 260 5.73 4.02 -15.62
N ASP A 261 6.86 4.71 -15.74
CA ASP A 261 8.13 4.08 -16.16
C ASP A 261 8.60 3.08 -15.09
N GLU A 262 8.53 3.45 -13.81
CA GLU A 262 8.78 2.54 -12.68
C GLU A 262 7.78 1.39 -12.66
N THR A 263 6.48 1.66 -12.82
CA THR A 263 5.45 0.62 -12.89
C THR A 263 5.76 -0.41 -13.98
N THR A 264 6.06 0.07 -15.18
CA THR A 264 6.38 -0.75 -16.35
C THR A 264 7.65 -1.56 -16.11
N PHE A 265 8.68 -0.95 -15.52
CA PHE A 265 9.93 -1.64 -15.20
C PHE A 265 9.74 -2.76 -14.17
N ILE A 266 8.98 -2.48 -13.10
CA ILE A 266 8.63 -3.47 -12.06
C ILE A 266 7.86 -4.63 -12.70
N ASP A 267 6.91 -4.34 -13.60
CA ASP A 267 6.14 -5.34 -14.34
C ASP A 267 7.01 -6.25 -15.20
N MET A 268 7.88 -5.65 -16.02
CA MET A 268 8.81 -6.37 -16.88
C MET A 268 9.74 -7.27 -16.06
N PHE A 269 10.28 -6.75 -14.94
CA PHE A 269 11.16 -7.51 -14.07
C PHE A 269 10.41 -8.69 -13.41
N PHE A 270 9.20 -8.44 -12.89
CA PHE A 270 8.37 -9.46 -12.27
C PHE A 270 8.01 -10.60 -13.22
N GLU A 271 7.60 -10.30 -14.45
CA GLU A 271 7.30 -11.36 -15.43
C GLU A 271 8.56 -12.14 -15.82
N GLY A 272 9.74 -11.50 -15.91
CA GLY A 272 11.01 -12.21 -16.11
C GLY A 272 11.33 -13.19 -14.97
N VAL A 273 11.12 -12.80 -13.71
CA VAL A 273 11.27 -13.69 -12.55
C VAL A 273 10.30 -14.87 -12.64
N LYS A 274 9.03 -14.60 -12.97
CA LYS A 274 8.01 -15.64 -13.16
C LYS A 274 8.34 -16.61 -14.29
N ASP A 275 8.86 -16.11 -15.41
CA ASP A 275 9.23 -16.98 -16.53
C ASP A 275 10.33 -17.96 -16.12
N ILE A 276 11.33 -17.52 -15.34
CA ILE A 276 12.36 -18.42 -14.83
C ILE A 276 11.74 -19.46 -13.87
N ARG A 277 10.86 -19.02 -12.97
CA ARG A 277 10.12 -19.92 -12.06
C ARG A 277 9.39 -21.02 -12.82
N PHE A 278 8.62 -20.68 -13.85
CA PHE A 278 7.73 -21.65 -14.52
C PHE A 278 8.40 -22.43 -15.66
N THR A 279 9.31 -21.80 -16.40
CA THR A 279 9.93 -22.43 -17.58
C THR A 279 11.23 -23.14 -17.25
N LYS A 280 11.89 -22.81 -16.14
CA LYS A 280 13.16 -23.44 -15.72
C LYS A 280 13.01 -24.21 -14.43
N TYR A 281 12.79 -23.53 -13.31
CA TYR A 281 12.76 -24.17 -11.99
C TYR A 281 11.64 -25.22 -11.88
N ALA A 282 10.41 -24.88 -12.26
CA ALA A 282 9.30 -25.82 -12.20
C ALA A 282 9.47 -27.00 -13.18
N ARG A 283 10.13 -26.79 -14.33
CA ARG A 283 10.45 -27.86 -15.29
C ARG A 283 11.48 -28.84 -14.73
N TYR A 284 12.47 -28.34 -14.00
CA TYR A 284 13.36 -29.17 -13.19
C TYR A 284 12.59 -29.92 -12.10
N ILE A 285 11.81 -29.23 -11.27
CA ILE A 285 11.16 -29.84 -10.09
C ILE A 285 10.11 -30.89 -10.47
N TYR A 286 9.17 -30.56 -11.35
CA TYR A 286 7.96 -31.39 -11.56
C TYR A 286 7.98 -32.25 -12.82
N TYR A 287 8.94 -32.04 -13.72
CA TYR A 287 8.95 -32.70 -15.04
C TYR A 287 10.28 -33.38 -15.38
N ASP A 288 11.28 -33.30 -14.49
CA ASP A 288 12.62 -33.87 -14.69
C ASP A 288 13.25 -33.52 -16.05
N GLU A 289 12.91 -32.33 -16.61
CA GLU A 289 13.41 -31.88 -17.91
C GLU A 289 14.92 -31.64 -17.88
N TYR A 290 15.44 -31.25 -16.72
CA TYR A 290 16.86 -31.01 -16.47
C TYR A 290 17.34 -31.87 -15.32
N THR A 291 18.62 -32.22 -15.32
CA THR A 291 19.27 -32.79 -14.13
C THR A 291 19.54 -31.70 -13.09
N ARG A 292 19.82 -32.08 -11.84
CA ARG A 292 20.23 -31.11 -10.81
C ARG A 292 21.51 -30.38 -11.24
N GLU A 293 22.50 -31.12 -11.76
CA GLU A 293 23.78 -30.56 -12.20
C GLU A 293 23.61 -29.56 -13.34
N GLU A 294 22.82 -29.90 -14.35
CA GLU A 294 22.50 -28.97 -15.46
C GLU A 294 21.76 -27.73 -14.96
N THR A 295 20.84 -27.91 -14.01
CA THR A 295 20.07 -26.81 -13.43
C THR A 295 20.98 -25.79 -12.73
N ILE A 296 21.89 -26.25 -11.87
CA ILE A 296 22.76 -25.38 -11.06
C ILE A 296 23.98 -24.86 -11.82
N ASN A 297 24.50 -25.60 -12.81
CA ASN A 297 25.72 -25.22 -13.54
C ASN A 297 25.45 -24.43 -14.82
N THR A 298 24.26 -24.59 -15.42
CA THR A 298 23.97 -24.02 -16.74
C THR A 298 22.67 -23.23 -16.75
N VAL A 299 21.54 -23.86 -16.42
CA VAL A 299 20.21 -23.27 -16.65
C VAL A 299 20.00 -22.03 -15.78
N LEU A 300 20.07 -22.16 -14.46
CA LEU A 300 19.85 -21.04 -13.55
C LEU A 300 20.94 -19.96 -13.69
N PRO A 301 22.25 -20.28 -13.78
CA PRO A 301 23.27 -19.26 -14.00
C PRO A 301 23.03 -18.42 -15.27
N THR A 302 22.58 -19.04 -16.37
CA THR A 302 22.28 -18.31 -17.62
C THR A 302 21.13 -17.31 -17.42
N GLU A 303 20.08 -17.69 -16.69
CA GLU A 303 18.95 -16.80 -16.42
C GLU A 303 19.28 -15.73 -15.37
N LEU A 304 20.05 -16.08 -14.33
CA LEU A 304 20.53 -15.14 -13.32
C LEU A 304 21.45 -14.07 -13.91
N GLU A 305 22.24 -14.39 -14.93
CA GLU A 305 23.04 -13.40 -15.66
C GLU A 305 22.15 -12.34 -16.33
N LYS A 306 21.03 -12.76 -16.94
CA LYS A 306 20.06 -11.84 -17.56
C LYS A 306 19.38 -10.97 -16.51
N LEU A 307 18.96 -11.56 -15.38
CA LEU A 307 18.35 -10.83 -14.27
C LEU A 307 19.32 -9.83 -13.65
N GLU A 308 20.57 -10.23 -13.36
CA GLU A 308 21.61 -9.36 -12.81
C GLU A 308 21.88 -8.17 -13.75
N LYS A 309 21.94 -8.43 -15.06
CA LYS A 309 22.12 -7.38 -16.07
C LYS A 309 20.95 -6.40 -16.05
N LEU A 310 19.71 -6.90 -16.01
CA LEU A 310 18.52 -6.04 -15.95
C LEU A 310 18.46 -5.27 -14.62
N PHE A 311 18.76 -5.91 -13.50
CA PHE A 311 18.74 -5.32 -12.16
C PHE A 311 19.70 -4.13 -12.05
N LYS A 312 20.86 -4.22 -12.70
CA LYS A 312 21.84 -3.11 -12.78
C LYS A 312 21.35 -1.89 -13.56
N THR A 313 20.34 -2.02 -14.41
CA THR A 313 19.85 -0.88 -15.21
C THR A 313 19.11 0.16 -14.39
N TYR A 314 18.66 -0.20 -13.18
CA TYR A 314 17.97 0.70 -12.26
C TYR A 314 18.82 0.92 -11.02
N ALA A 315 19.18 2.18 -10.74
CA ALA A 315 20.04 2.56 -9.59
C ALA A 315 21.26 1.64 -9.38
N ASN A 316 21.87 1.15 -10.47
CA ASN A 316 23.01 0.23 -10.47
C ASN A 316 22.80 -1.09 -9.68
N GLY A 317 21.55 -1.45 -9.36
CA GLY A 317 21.23 -2.60 -8.51
C GLY A 317 21.67 -2.44 -7.05
N ASP A 318 21.85 -1.22 -6.56
CA ASP A 318 22.34 -0.98 -5.19
C ASP A 318 21.23 -1.06 -4.12
N HIS A 319 19.97 -1.05 -4.56
CA HIS A 319 18.79 -1.05 -3.70
C HIS A 319 17.79 -2.13 -4.15
N PHE A 320 16.53 -1.77 -4.37
CA PHE A 320 15.46 -2.64 -4.85
C PHE A 320 15.37 -2.60 -6.39
N ILE A 321 14.48 -3.40 -6.97
CA ILE A 321 14.28 -3.52 -8.42
C ILE A 321 14.07 -2.13 -9.06
N ALA A 322 13.23 -1.28 -8.47
CA ALA A 322 12.96 0.07 -8.97
C ALA A 322 13.69 1.16 -8.15
N GLY A 323 14.89 0.86 -7.65
CA GLY A 323 15.71 1.83 -6.93
C GLY A 323 15.40 1.87 -5.43
N GLU A 324 15.16 3.06 -4.86
CA GLU A 324 15.18 3.25 -3.41
C GLU A 324 13.99 2.63 -2.67
N LYS A 325 12.85 2.45 -3.34
CA LYS A 325 11.62 1.95 -2.72
C LYS A 325 11.37 0.49 -3.09
N VAL A 326 10.91 -0.28 -2.12
CA VAL A 326 10.47 -1.66 -2.34
C VAL A 326 9.19 -1.68 -3.19
N SER A 327 9.08 -2.68 -4.05
CA SER A 327 7.94 -2.96 -4.92
C SER A 327 7.41 -4.38 -4.70
N TYR A 328 6.25 -4.71 -5.26
CA TYR A 328 5.72 -6.08 -5.18
C TYR A 328 6.65 -7.11 -5.88
N ALA A 329 7.43 -6.69 -6.88
CA ALA A 329 8.33 -7.56 -7.62
C ALA A 329 9.54 -8.01 -6.77
N ASP A 330 9.94 -7.19 -5.79
CA ASP A 330 11.09 -7.51 -4.93
C ASP A 330 10.83 -8.75 -4.07
N TYR A 331 9.58 -8.95 -3.63
CA TYR A 331 9.19 -10.16 -2.88
C TYR A 331 9.27 -11.42 -3.73
N ALA A 332 8.91 -11.34 -5.01
CA ALA A 332 9.03 -12.45 -5.94
C ALA A 332 10.49 -12.76 -6.26
N LEU A 333 11.31 -11.73 -6.53
CA LEU A 333 12.74 -11.89 -6.74
C LEU A 333 13.41 -12.52 -5.52
N PHE A 334 13.16 -11.97 -4.32
CA PHE A 334 13.76 -12.47 -3.09
C PHE A 334 13.44 -13.95 -2.87
N GLU A 335 12.16 -14.33 -2.99
CA GLU A 335 11.75 -15.72 -2.80
C GLU A 335 12.41 -16.66 -3.80
N GLU A 336 12.49 -16.28 -5.08
CA GLU A 336 13.14 -17.14 -6.08
C GLU A 336 14.65 -17.28 -5.84
N LEU A 337 15.35 -16.20 -5.48
CA LEU A 337 16.76 -16.28 -5.11
C LEU A 337 16.97 -17.17 -3.89
N ASP A 338 16.09 -17.07 -2.89
CA ASP A 338 16.13 -17.90 -1.68
C ASP A 338 15.90 -19.39 -2.01
N VAL A 339 14.97 -19.70 -2.91
CA VAL A 339 14.76 -21.06 -3.42
C VAL A 339 15.97 -21.57 -4.19
N TYR A 340 16.62 -20.74 -5.00
CA TYR A 340 17.81 -21.18 -5.73
C TYR A 340 18.99 -21.45 -4.78
N LEU A 341 19.09 -20.70 -3.68
CA LEU A 341 20.09 -20.96 -2.65
C LEU A 341 19.88 -22.28 -1.89
N THR A 342 18.65 -22.81 -1.85
CA THR A 342 18.43 -24.17 -1.32
C THR A 342 18.86 -25.25 -2.30
N LEU A 343 18.86 -24.97 -3.61
CA LEU A 343 19.45 -25.85 -4.61
C LEU A 343 20.96 -25.85 -4.52
N ASP A 344 21.59 -24.68 -4.51
CA ASP A 344 23.04 -24.52 -4.37
C ASP A 344 23.38 -23.23 -3.62
N ALA A 345 24.08 -23.35 -2.50
CA ALA A 345 24.46 -22.22 -1.65
C ALA A 345 25.40 -21.22 -2.36
N HIS A 346 26.06 -21.65 -3.45
CA HIS A 346 26.99 -20.83 -4.23
C HIS A 346 26.39 -20.22 -5.50
N ILE A 347 25.10 -20.46 -5.76
CA ILE A 347 24.47 -20.09 -7.05
C ILE A 347 24.50 -18.59 -7.35
N LEU A 348 24.65 -17.75 -6.31
CA LEU A 348 24.72 -16.29 -6.42
C LEU A 348 26.14 -15.71 -6.43
N ASP A 349 27.20 -16.51 -6.33
CA ASP A 349 28.57 -16.01 -6.15
C ASP A 349 29.08 -15.19 -7.34
N LYS A 350 28.54 -15.42 -8.54
CA LYS A 350 28.86 -14.66 -9.77
C LYS A 350 27.94 -13.46 -9.99
N PHE A 351 26.92 -13.26 -9.15
CA PHE A 351 25.87 -12.26 -9.32
C PHE A 351 25.84 -11.33 -8.09
N PRO A 352 26.85 -10.45 -7.93
CA PRO A 352 27.06 -9.70 -6.69
C PRO A 352 25.91 -8.75 -6.35
N LYS A 353 25.19 -8.19 -7.33
CA LYS A 353 24.05 -7.30 -7.04
C LYS A 353 22.84 -8.08 -6.55
N LEU A 354 22.51 -9.21 -7.18
CA LEU A 354 21.45 -10.11 -6.72
C LEU A 354 21.78 -10.71 -5.36
N LYS A 355 23.04 -11.10 -5.11
CA LYS A 355 23.49 -11.58 -3.80
C LYS A 355 23.32 -10.52 -2.72
N ALA A 356 23.83 -9.31 -2.96
CA ALA A 356 23.69 -8.19 -2.02
C ALA A 356 22.23 -7.80 -1.80
N PHE A 357 21.37 -7.90 -2.82
CA PHE A 357 19.93 -7.71 -2.70
C PHE A 357 19.31 -8.75 -1.75
N HIS A 358 19.55 -10.05 -1.98
CA HIS A 358 19.00 -11.12 -1.14
C HIS A 358 19.43 -10.95 0.32
N GLU A 359 20.72 -10.70 0.56
CA GLU A 359 21.26 -10.48 1.91
C GLU A 359 20.56 -9.32 2.60
N ARG A 360 20.49 -8.14 1.96
CA ARG A 360 19.80 -6.97 2.53
C ARG A 360 18.32 -7.21 2.76
N PHE A 361 17.63 -7.86 1.81
CA PHE A 361 16.20 -8.10 1.90
C PHE A 361 15.86 -9.08 3.03
N SER A 362 16.69 -10.11 3.24
CA SER A 362 16.56 -11.07 4.35
C SER A 362 16.66 -10.42 5.74
N GLN A 363 17.35 -9.28 5.84
CA GLN A 363 17.55 -8.57 7.11
C GLN A 363 16.44 -7.57 7.43
N ARG A 364 15.41 -7.45 6.59
CA ARG A 364 14.26 -6.57 6.89
C ARG A 364 13.59 -7.04 8.20
N PRO A 365 13.28 -6.14 9.15
CA PRO A 365 12.94 -6.53 10.52
C PRO A 365 11.80 -7.53 10.64
N ASN A 366 10.72 -7.32 9.88
CA ASN A 366 9.54 -8.17 9.92
C ASN A 366 9.77 -9.52 9.21
N LEU A 367 10.60 -9.55 8.16
CA LEU A 367 10.92 -10.78 7.44
C LEU A 367 11.87 -11.67 8.22
N LYS A 368 12.85 -11.11 8.91
CA LYS A 368 13.89 -11.89 9.61
C LYS A 368 13.30 -12.95 10.55
N ALA A 369 12.28 -12.58 11.33
CA ALA A 369 11.60 -13.51 12.23
C ALA A 369 10.83 -14.60 11.48
N HIS A 370 10.10 -14.24 10.42
CA HIS A 370 9.38 -15.18 9.57
C HIS A 370 10.31 -16.18 8.89
N LEU A 371 11.42 -15.70 8.32
CA LEU A 371 12.39 -16.55 7.62
C LEU A 371 13.03 -17.57 8.57
N ALA A 372 13.37 -17.16 9.80
CA ALA A 372 13.87 -18.08 10.81
C ALA A 372 12.83 -19.15 11.18
N LYS A 373 11.57 -18.73 11.41
CA LYS A 373 10.46 -19.64 11.73
C LYS A 373 10.20 -20.63 10.58
N ARG A 374 10.25 -20.17 9.33
CA ARG A 374 10.05 -21.00 8.13
C ARG A 374 11.07 -22.14 8.04
N VAL A 375 12.32 -21.87 8.44
CA VAL A 375 13.38 -22.89 8.52
C VAL A 375 13.12 -23.87 9.66
N GLU A 376 12.73 -23.38 10.83
CA GLU A 376 12.39 -24.21 12.01
C GLU A 376 11.22 -25.16 11.71
N ASP A 377 10.15 -24.62 11.12
CA ASP A 377 8.95 -25.35 10.72
C ASP A 377 9.20 -26.32 9.54
N LYS A 378 10.36 -26.22 8.89
CA LYS A 378 10.72 -26.99 7.68
C LYS A 378 9.64 -26.88 6.59
N VAL A 379 9.15 -25.66 6.36
CA VAL A 379 8.07 -25.43 5.38
C VAL A 379 8.55 -25.85 3.99
N TRP A 380 7.77 -26.71 3.34
CA TRP A 380 8.12 -27.24 2.02
C TRP A 380 8.13 -26.12 0.98
N ILE A 381 9.14 -26.13 0.11
CA ILE A 381 9.22 -25.18 -1.02
C ILE A 381 8.18 -25.52 -2.08
N ASN A 382 8.08 -26.83 -2.38
CA ASN A 382 7.32 -27.39 -3.48
C ASN A 382 6.26 -28.37 -2.97
N GLY A 383 5.31 -28.73 -3.83
CA GLY A 383 4.30 -29.74 -3.52
C GLY A 383 4.81 -31.19 -3.56
N ILE A 384 6.13 -31.38 -3.62
CA ILE A 384 6.86 -32.66 -3.65
C ILE A 384 8.16 -32.52 -2.85
N GLU A 385 8.80 -33.63 -2.50
CA GLU A 385 10.03 -33.66 -1.68
C GLU A 385 11.24 -32.99 -2.37
N LYS A 386 11.25 -32.92 -3.70
CA LYS A 386 12.32 -32.30 -4.48
C LYS A 386 12.31 -30.78 -4.26
N GLN A 387 13.43 -30.22 -3.82
CA GLN A 387 13.60 -28.80 -3.51
C GLN A 387 14.89 -28.23 -4.05
#